data_AF-A0A4Y8AWK3-F1
#
_entry.id   AF-A0A4Y8AWK3-F1
#
_cell.length_a   1.000
_cell.length_b   1.000
_cell.length_c   1.000
_cell.angle_alpha   90.00
_cell.angle_beta   90.00
_cell.angle_gamma   90.00
#
_symmetry.space_group_name_H-M   'P 1'
#
loop_
_entity.id
_entity.type
_entity.pdbx_description
1 polymer ?
#
loop_
_entity_poly.entity_id
_entity_poly.type
_entity_poly.pdbx_seq_one_letter_code
_entity_poly.pdbx_strand_id
1 'polypeptide(L)'
;MKRKDFSNLEITVQDKKDTIFEHEQYVAGIAPNLRGIHATMYFQIPLETKISTNSFSKANVAPENEIATFLAESLNFIQKGINSNTKIDKIVSELSFETKIGKNHFDEIAKMRAVRMLWSKLIKQFNPKNQSSFALDINATIETSFDAFQAIFGGCQCVISGDKKHLFFQEETRILKTIDPWAGSTYVEKMTEEIATKAWLLFEK
;
A
#
# COMPACT_ATOMS: atom_id res chain seq x y z
N MET A 1 59.88 9.08 -2.20
CA MET A 1 59.18 7.77 -2.07
C MET A 1 58.68 7.36 -3.45
N LYS A 2 59.12 6.22 -3.99
CA LYS A 2 58.61 5.67 -5.27
C LYS A 2 57.18 5.16 -5.07
N ARG A 3 56.27 5.54 -5.97
CA ARG A 3 54.87 5.08 -6.00
C ARG A 3 54.85 3.56 -6.19
N LYS A 4 54.09 2.82 -5.39
CA LYS A 4 53.90 1.38 -5.58
C LYS A 4 53.12 1.17 -6.88
N ASP A 5 53.55 0.17 -7.65
CA ASP A 5 52.94 -0.22 -8.91
C ASP A 5 51.76 -1.17 -8.62
N PHE A 6 50.56 -0.83 -9.10
CA PHE A 6 49.29 -1.54 -8.78
C PHE A 6 48.86 -2.50 -9.88
N SER A 7 49.73 -2.73 -10.87
CA SER A 7 49.47 -3.46 -12.10
C SER A 7 49.11 -4.94 -11.92
N ASN A 8 49.33 -5.53 -10.75
CA ASN A 8 49.05 -6.95 -10.45
C ASN A 8 47.94 -7.19 -9.41
N LEU A 9 47.05 -6.21 -9.17
CA LEU A 9 45.88 -6.43 -8.32
C LEU A 9 44.72 -6.99 -9.15
N GLU A 10 44.44 -8.28 -9.04
CA GLU A 10 43.19 -8.88 -9.52
C GLU A 10 42.09 -8.66 -8.48
N ILE A 11 41.22 -7.68 -8.73
CA ILE A 11 40.03 -7.43 -7.91
C ILE A 11 38.87 -8.20 -8.52
N THR A 12 38.42 -9.27 -7.89
CA THR A 12 37.13 -9.90 -8.20
C THR A 12 36.02 -9.05 -7.60
N VAL A 13 35.62 -8.02 -8.34
CA VAL A 13 34.42 -7.26 -8.02
C VAL A 13 33.21 -8.13 -8.39
N GLN A 14 32.65 -8.84 -7.41
CA GLN A 14 31.31 -9.38 -7.56
C GLN A 14 30.30 -8.25 -7.35
N ASP A 15 30.11 -7.41 -8.37
CA ASP A 15 29.02 -6.43 -8.43
C ASP A 15 27.71 -7.14 -8.83
N LYS A 16 27.27 -8.09 -8.01
CA LYS A 16 25.87 -8.53 -8.05
C LYS A 16 25.24 -8.34 -6.69
N LYS A 17 24.68 -7.16 -6.54
CA LYS A 17 23.33 -7.02 -6.01
C LYS A 17 22.58 -6.17 -7.01
N ASP A 18 21.88 -6.82 -7.94
CA ASP A 18 20.78 -6.16 -8.63
C ASP A 18 19.72 -5.84 -7.55
N THR A 19 19.89 -4.72 -6.84
CA THR A 19 18.83 -4.08 -6.03
C THR A 19 18.08 -3.06 -6.89
N ILE A 20 18.03 -3.30 -8.19
CA ILE A 20 17.08 -2.64 -9.05
C ILE A 20 16.03 -3.71 -9.28
N PHE A 21 14.94 -3.62 -8.52
CA PHE A 21 13.71 -4.27 -8.95
C PHE A 21 13.46 -3.76 -10.36
N GLU A 22 13.55 -4.63 -11.38
CA GLU A 22 12.92 -4.31 -12.64
C GLU A 22 11.49 -3.87 -12.30
N HIS A 23 11.02 -2.81 -12.95
CA HIS A 23 9.63 -2.42 -12.88
C HIS A 23 8.84 -3.54 -13.58
N GLU A 24 8.77 -4.71 -12.92
CA GLU A 24 7.86 -5.80 -13.23
C GLU A 24 6.56 -5.06 -13.43
N GLN A 25 6.03 -5.14 -14.65
CA GLN A 25 4.80 -4.47 -15.02
C GLN A 25 3.75 -4.90 -14.02
N TYR A 26 3.65 -4.17 -12.92
CA TYR A 26 2.80 -4.54 -11.81
C TYR A 26 1.45 -4.64 -12.49
N VAL A 27 0.73 -5.74 -12.28
CA VAL A 27 -0.64 -5.82 -12.79
C VAL A 27 -1.49 -4.71 -12.15
N ALA A 28 -1.01 -4.13 -11.03
CA ALA A 28 -1.45 -2.86 -10.47
C ALA A 28 -1.15 -1.65 -11.37
N GLY A 29 -0.09 -1.64 -12.18
CA GLY A 29 0.37 -0.59 -13.10
C GLY A 29 -0.43 -0.40 -14.41
N ILE A 30 -1.38 -1.29 -14.71
CA ILE A 30 -2.19 -1.20 -15.94
C ILE A 30 -3.49 -0.47 -15.59
N ALA A 31 -3.87 0.57 -16.33
CA ALA A 31 -5.22 1.15 -16.24
C ALA A 31 -6.21 0.10 -16.77
N PRO A 32 -6.88 -0.70 -15.89
CA PRO A 32 -7.73 -0.16 -14.85
C PRO A 32 -7.50 -0.64 -13.39
N ASN A 33 -6.32 -1.13 -13.02
CA ASN A 33 -5.98 -1.52 -11.64
C ASN A 33 -5.12 -0.50 -10.91
N LEU A 34 -4.44 0.37 -11.66
CA LEU A 34 -3.95 1.68 -11.19
C LEU A 34 -5.09 2.69 -11.26
N ARG A 35 -6.06 2.41 -12.16
CA ARG A 35 -7.20 3.24 -12.52
C ARG A 35 -8.48 2.40 -12.62
N GLY A 36 -9.05 1.96 -11.51
CA GLY A 36 -10.38 1.30 -11.51
C GLY A 36 -11.40 1.99 -12.41
N ILE A 37 -12.50 1.30 -12.75
CA ILE A 37 -13.75 2.04 -13.05
C ILE A 37 -14.09 2.99 -11.86
N HIS A 38 -13.49 2.72 -10.69
CA HIS A 38 -13.42 3.53 -9.47
C HIS A 38 -12.11 4.36 -9.29
N ALA A 39 -11.33 4.66 -10.35
CA ALA A 39 -10.09 5.48 -10.30
C ALA A 39 -10.30 6.95 -9.95
N THR A 40 -11.54 7.41 -10.03
CA THR A 40 -11.97 8.60 -9.33
C THR A 40 -11.85 8.30 -7.85
N MET A 41 -10.96 9.02 -7.14
CA MET A 41 -11.08 9.22 -5.71
C MET A 41 -12.46 9.81 -5.40
N TYR A 42 -13.51 8.99 -5.46
CA TYR A 42 -14.76 9.30 -4.80
C TYR A 42 -14.48 9.04 -3.34
N PHE A 43 -14.12 10.10 -2.64
CA PHE A 43 -14.24 10.17 -1.20
C PHE A 43 -15.70 9.87 -0.87
N GLN A 44 -15.99 8.61 -0.56
CA GLN A 44 -17.26 8.23 0.01
C GLN A 44 -17.09 8.44 1.51
N ILE A 45 -17.86 9.39 2.06
CA ILE A 45 -18.12 9.37 3.50
C ILE A 45 -19.07 8.19 3.69
N PRO A 46 -18.66 7.10 4.35
CA PRO A 46 -19.62 6.07 4.68
C PRO A 46 -20.64 6.68 5.65
N LEU A 47 -21.91 6.77 5.22
CA LEU A 47 -23.04 7.01 6.12
C LEU A 47 -23.35 5.76 6.98
N GLU A 48 -22.86 4.60 6.56
CA GLU A 48 -22.92 3.35 7.29
C GLU A 48 -21.51 2.82 7.48
N THR A 49 -21.11 2.64 8.74
CA THR A 49 -19.91 1.90 9.12
C THR A 49 -19.99 0.51 8.47
N LYS A 50 -19.26 0.29 7.38
CA LYS A 50 -18.90 -1.08 6.99
C LYS A 50 -18.05 -1.59 8.15
N ILE A 51 -18.65 -2.44 8.99
CA ILE A 51 -17.93 -3.23 9.96
C ILE A 51 -17.16 -4.25 9.14
N SER A 52 -15.96 -3.84 8.73
CA SER A 52 -14.93 -4.76 8.34
C SER A 52 -14.69 -5.68 9.53
N THR A 53 -14.87 -6.97 9.34
CA THR A 53 -14.96 -7.93 10.44
C THR A 53 -13.63 -8.18 11.14
N ASN A 54 -12.56 -7.43 10.84
CA ASN A 54 -11.35 -7.36 11.67
C ASN A 54 -10.62 -6.03 11.42
N SER A 55 -10.77 -5.08 12.33
CA SER A 55 -10.02 -3.82 12.32
C SER A 55 -8.58 -4.07 12.81
N PHE A 56 -7.63 -4.06 11.88
CA PHE A 56 -6.22 -4.34 12.14
C PHE A 56 -5.40 -3.04 12.26
N SER A 57 -5.67 -2.24 13.28
CA SER A 57 -4.71 -1.21 13.70
C SER A 57 -4.56 -1.20 15.21
N LYS A 58 -3.36 -1.53 15.69
CA LYS A 58 -2.93 -1.24 17.06
C LYS A 58 -2.28 0.14 17.05
N ALA A 59 -2.70 1.02 17.95
CA ALA A 59 -2.11 2.35 18.07
C ALA A 59 -0.59 2.25 18.34
N ASN A 60 0.20 3.06 17.64
CA ASN A 60 1.67 3.21 17.77
C ASN A 60 2.53 2.04 17.27
N VAL A 61 2.18 1.45 16.14
CA VAL A 61 3.05 0.48 15.44
C VAL A 61 3.73 1.16 14.26
N ALA A 62 5.00 0.83 14.00
CA ALA A 62 5.71 1.33 12.83
C ALA A 62 5.01 0.89 11.53
N PRO A 63 4.96 1.73 10.47
CA PRO A 63 4.28 1.42 9.22
C PRO A 63 4.61 0.03 8.66
N GLU A 64 5.87 -0.36 8.72
CA GLU A 64 6.34 -1.63 8.16
C GLU A 64 5.78 -2.85 8.90
N ASN A 65 5.65 -2.74 10.23
CA ASN A 65 5.09 -3.79 11.07
C ASN A 65 3.59 -3.93 10.86
N GLU A 66 2.86 -2.82 10.70
CA GLU A 66 1.41 -2.82 10.44
C GLU A 66 1.10 -3.55 9.13
N ILE A 67 1.88 -3.26 8.07
CA ILE A 67 1.76 -3.95 6.78
C ILE A 67 2.08 -5.44 6.92
N ALA A 68 3.18 -5.79 7.59
CA ALA A 68 3.59 -7.18 7.74
C ALA A 68 2.54 -8.01 8.49
N THR A 69 1.96 -7.46 9.57
CA THR A 69 0.88 -8.12 10.31
C THR A 69 -0.36 -8.34 9.45
N PHE A 70 -0.76 -7.32 8.68
CA PHE A 70 -1.89 -7.42 7.77
C PHE A 70 -1.69 -8.50 6.69
N LEU A 71 -0.50 -8.56 6.08
CA LEU A 71 -0.19 -9.57 5.07
C LEU A 71 -0.19 -10.99 5.65
N ALA A 72 0.32 -11.18 6.87
CA ALA A 72 0.30 -12.47 7.56
C ALA A 72 -1.13 -12.92 7.89
N GLU A 73 -1.95 -12.02 8.43
CA GLU A 73 -3.34 -12.32 8.80
C GLU A 73 -4.22 -12.58 7.57
N SER A 74 -4.05 -11.79 6.51
CA SER A 74 -4.76 -11.99 5.25
C SER A 74 -4.39 -13.31 4.57
N LEU A 75 -3.11 -13.71 4.58
CA LEU A 75 -2.68 -15.02 4.09
C LEU A 75 -3.32 -16.15 4.89
N ASN A 76 -3.33 -16.06 6.22
CA ASN A 76 -4.00 -17.04 7.08
C ASN A 76 -5.51 -17.13 6.78
N PHE A 77 -6.17 -16.00 6.51
CA PHE A 77 -7.58 -15.95 6.14
C PHE A 77 -7.83 -16.62 4.79
N ILE A 78 -7.00 -16.32 3.78
CA ILE A 78 -7.07 -16.94 2.45
C ILE A 78 -6.88 -18.45 2.54
N GLN A 79 -5.88 -18.92 3.29
CA GLN A 79 -5.64 -20.35 3.49
C GLN A 79 -6.85 -21.05 4.13
N LYS A 80 -7.45 -20.45 5.16
CA LYS A 80 -8.68 -20.98 5.78
C LYS A 80 -9.83 -21.06 4.76
N GLY A 81 -9.99 -20.03 3.92
CA GLY A 81 -11.04 -20.01 2.89
C GLY A 81 -10.81 -21.03 1.76
N ILE A 82 -9.55 -21.30 1.40
CA ILE A 82 -9.20 -22.37 0.44
C ILE A 82 -9.51 -23.74 1.04
N ASN A 83 -9.19 -23.95 2.33
CA ASN A 83 -9.52 -25.19 3.04
C ASN A 83 -11.04 -25.43 3.13
N SER A 84 -11.85 -24.36 3.18
CA SER A 84 -13.32 -24.44 3.11
C SER A 84 -13.87 -24.54 1.68
N ASN A 85 -13.01 -24.71 0.67
CA ASN A 85 -13.36 -24.81 -0.75
C ASN A 85 -14.08 -23.57 -1.32
N THR A 86 -13.80 -22.38 -0.78
CA THR A 86 -14.34 -21.11 -1.27
C THR A 86 -13.47 -20.57 -2.40
N LYS A 87 -14.08 -19.93 -3.41
CA LYS A 87 -13.33 -19.29 -4.51
C LYS A 87 -12.52 -18.11 -4.00
N ILE A 88 -11.27 -17.99 -4.45
CA ILE A 88 -10.34 -16.91 -4.08
C ILE A 88 -10.92 -15.52 -4.33
N ASP A 89 -11.59 -15.31 -5.47
CA ASP A 89 -12.12 -14.00 -5.85
C ASP A 89 -13.17 -13.49 -4.83
N LYS A 90 -13.94 -14.40 -4.22
CA LYS A 90 -14.94 -14.06 -3.19
C LYS A 90 -14.26 -13.69 -1.87
N ILE A 91 -13.28 -14.48 -1.45
CA ILE A 91 -12.51 -14.23 -0.22
C ILE A 91 -11.85 -12.86 -0.29
N VAL A 92 -11.19 -12.57 -1.40
CA VAL A 92 -10.46 -11.31 -1.59
C VAL A 92 -11.40 -10.11 -1.60
N SER A 93 -12.62 -10.26 -2.15
CA SER A 93 -13.60 -9.17 -2.16
C SER A 93 -14.11 -8.76 -0.77
N GLU A 94 -13.90 -9.59 0.25
CA GLU A 94 -14.31 -9.32 1.64
C GLU A 94 -13.17 -8.70 2.46
N LEU A 95 -11.94 -8.68 1.94
CA LEU A 95 -10.78 -8.16 2.65
C LEU A 95 -10.58 -6.67 2.34
N SER A 96 -10.44 -5.88 3.41
CA SER A 96 -10.07 -4.48 3.36
C SER A 96 -8.91 -4.21 4.33
N PHE A 97 -8.01 -3.31 3.97
CA PHE A 97 -6.97 -2.83 4.86
C PHE A 97 -7.50 -1.64 5.66
N GLU A 98 -7.50 -1.75 6.99
CA GLU A 98 -7.95 -0.69 7.88
C GLU A 98 -6.77 -0.12 8.65
N THR A 99 -6.57 1.18 8.57
CA THR A 99 -5.44 1.85 9.22
C THR A 99 -5.86 3.14 9.90
N LYS A 100 -5.14 3.52 10.95
CA LYS A 100 -5.23 4.84 11.56
C LYS A 100 -4.09 5.70 11.03
N ILE A 101 -4.41 6.92 10.59
CA ILE A 101 -3.41 7.84 10.07
C ILE A 101 -2.50 8.32 11.20
N GLY A 102 -1.19 8.14 11.01
CA GLY A 102 -0.15 8.66 11.89
C GLY A 102 0.13 10.15 11.70
N LYS A 103 1.15 10.64 12.40
CA LYS A 103 1.55 12.07 12.35
C LYS A 103 2.43 12.41 11.15
N ASN A 104 3.14 11.42 10.60
CA ASN A 104 4.12 11.63 9.54
C ASN A 104 3.45 11.57 8.17
N HIS A 105 3.25 12.75 7.56
CA HIS A 105 2.48 12.90 6.33
C HIS A 105 2.93 11.98 5.18
N PHE A 106 4.22 11.99 4.87
CA PHE A 106 4.74 11.23 3.74
C PHE A 106 4.81 9.73 4.05
N ASP A 107 5.08 9.35 5.30
CA ASP A 107 5.18 7.94 5.70
C ASP A 107 3.85 7.24 5.49
N GLU A 108 2.75 7.92 5.81
CA GLU A 108 1.40 7.40 5.63
C GLU A 108 1.00 7.24 4.16
N ILE A 109 1.36 8.23 3.33
CA ILE A 109 1.17 8.13 1.87
C ILE A 109 1.99 6.96 1.33
N ALA A 110 3.26 6.87 1.71
CA ALA A 110 4.16 5.82 1.28
C ALA A 110 3.71 4.43 1.76
N LYS A 111 3.16 4.33 2.98
CA LYS A 111 2.57 3.13 3.56
C LYS A 111 1.43 2.61 2.70
N MET A 112 0.45 3.46 2.38
CA MET A 112 -0.71 3.06 1.58
C MET A 112 -0.32 2.60 0.16
N ARG A 113 0.65 3.28 -0.46
CA ARG A 113 1.22 2.87 -1.76
C ARG A 113 1.91 1.51 -1.66
N ALA A 114 2.76 1.33 -0.64
CA ALA A 114 3.49 0.08 -0.39
C ALA A 114 2.54 -1.11 -0.15
N VAL A 115 1.48 -0.93 0.66
CA VAL A 115 0.52 -2.01 0.95
C VAL A 115 -0.10 -2.54 -0.33
N ARG A 116 -0.52 -1.66 -1.26
CA ARG A 116 -1.16 -2.05 -2.52
C ARG A 116 -0.22 -2.87 -3.40
N MET A 117 1.05 -2.47 -3.47
CA MET A 117 2.06 -3.19 -4.23
C MET A 117 2.29 -4.59 -3.64
N LEU A 118 2.45 -4.69 -2.33
CA LEU A 118 2.68 -5.96 -1.65
C LEU A 118 1.45 -6.88 -1.68
N TRP A 119 0.25 -6.32 -1.56
CA TRP A 119 -1.01 -7.05 -1.71
C TRP A 119 -1.12 -7.70 -3.10
N SER A 120 -0.89 -6.92 -4.15
CA SER A 120 -0.90 -7.43 -5.53
C SER A 120 0.11 -8.55 -5.71
N LYS A 121 1.33 -8.39 -5.15
CA LYS A 121 2.38 -9.42 -5.16
C LYS A 121 1.93 -10.71 -4.45
N LEU A 122 1.29 -10.59 -3.29
CA LEU A 122 0.77 -11.73 -2.51
C LEU A 122 -0.34 -12.46 -3.28
N ILE A 123 -1.33 -11.73 -3.78
CA ILE A 123 -2.49 -12.32 -4.48
C ILE A 123 -2.11 -12.96 -5.82
N LYS A 124 -1.09 -12.45 -6.50
CA LYS A 124 -0.55 -13.04 -7.75
C LYS A 124 -0.18 -14.52 -7.59
N GLN A 125 0.22 -14.95 -6.39
CA GLN A 125 0.57 -16.35 -6.10
C GLN A 125 -0.65 -17.30 -6.16
N PHE A 126 -1.86 -16.79 -5.91
CA PHE A 126 -3.10 -17.56 -5.93
C PHE A 126 -3.81 -17.56 -7.30
N ASN A 127 -3.22 -16.87 -8.29
CA ASN A 127 -3.68 -16.79 -9.68
C ASN A 127 -5.19 -16.55 -9.82
N PRO A 128 -5.72 -15.44 -9.26
CA PRO A 128 -7.14 -15.11 -9.32
C PRO A 128 -7.59 -14.92 -10.78
N LYS A 129 -8.87 -15.19 -11.05
CA LYS A 129 -9.43 -15.02 -12.40
C LYS A 129 -9.85 -13.59 -12.65
N ASN A 130 -10.31 -12.89 -11.61
CA ASN A 130 -10.79 -11.53 -11.72
C ASN A 130 -9.67 -10.52 -11.52
N GLN A 131 -9.58 -9.57 -12.44
CA GLN A 131 -8.61 -8.50 -12.38
C GLN A 131 -8.83 -7.58 -11.16
N SER A 132 -10.08 -7.43 -10.70
CA SER A 132 -10.45 -6.65 -9.52
C SER A 132 -9.87 -7.20 -8.21
N SER A 133 -9.53 -8.49 -8.15
CA SER A 133 -8.98 -9.10 -6.94
C SER A 133 -7.56 -8.64 -6.63
N PHE A 134 -6.86 -8.01 -7.58
CA PHE A 134 -5.57 -7.38 -7.32
C PHE A 134 -5.70 -6.01 -6.63
N ALA A 135 -6.88 -5.38 -6.69
CA ALA A 135 -7.12 -4.10 -6.04
C ALA A 135 -7.40 -4.32 -4.55
N LEU A 136 -6.79 -3.49 -3.71
CA LEU A 136 -7.01 -3.48 -2.27
C LEU A 136 -7.82 -2.24 -1.89
N ASP A 137 -8.89 -2.47 -1.12
CA ASP A 137 -9.66 -1.41 -0.51
C ASP A 137 -9.02 -1.00 0.83
N ILE A 138 -8.78 0.31 0.99
CA ILE A 138 -8.18 0.91 2.17
C ILE A 138 -9.18 1.83 2.84
N ASN A 139 -9.43 1.56 4.13
CA ASN A 139 -10.22 2.38 5.02
C ASN A 139 -9.30 3.08 6.02
N ALA A 140 -9.37 4.40 6.09
CA ALA A 140 -8.57 5.19 7.03
C ALA A 140 -9.42 5.84 8.11
N THR A 141 -9.02 5.70 9.38
CA THR A 141 -9.59 6.50 10.47
C THR A 141 -8.78 7.77 10.64
N ILE A 142 -9.47 8.92 10.65
CA ILE A 142 -8.85 10.24 10.79
C ILE A 142 -9.33 10.93 12.07
N GLU A 143 -8.46 11.78 12.63
CA GLU A 143 -8.78 12.64 13.75
C GLU A 143 -8.74 14.12 13.34
N THR A 144 -7.78 14.50 12.50
CA THR A 144 -7.58 15.88 12.07
C THR A 144 -7.78 16.06 10.56
N SER A 145 -8.01 17.32 10.16
CA SER A 145 -8.05 17.71 8.75
C SER A 145 -6.72 17.42 8.01
N PHE A 146 -5.59 17.42 8.71
CA PHE A 146 -4.30 17.11 8.09
C PHE A 146 -4.17 15.61 7.78
N ASP A 147 -4.77 14.76 8.62
CA ASP A 147 -4.83 13.32 8.39
C ASP A 147 -5.72 12.98 7.20
N ALA A 148 -6.77 13.77 6.97
CA ALA A 148 -7.60 13.65 5.79
C ALA A 148 -6.80 13.87 4.49
N PHE A 149 -5.89 14.84 4.45
CA PHE A 149 -5.01 15.02 3.28
C PHE A 149 -4.13 13.80 3.05
N GLN A 150 -3.58 13.21 4.13
CA GLN A 150 -2.74 12.01 4.04
C GLN A 150 -3.52 10.83 3.46
N ALA A 151 -4.73 10.60 3.98
CA ALA A 151 -5.63 9.55 3.49
C ALA A 151 -6.03 9.77 2.02
N ILE A 152 -6.34 11.01 1.64
CA ILE A 152 -6.71 11.36 0.26
C ILE A 152 -5.51 11.15 -0.68
N PHE A 153 -4.34 11.68 -0.33
CA PHE A 153 -3.15 11.56 -1.18
C PHE A 153 -2.62 10.13 -1.27
N GLY A 154 -2.75 9.33 -0.21
CA GLY A 154 -2.46 7.89 -0.25
C GLY A 154 -3.51 7.06 -0.99
N GLY A 155 -4.62 7.70 -1.38
CA GLY A 155 -5.64 7.12 -2.26
C GLY A 155 -6.66 6.25 -1.56
N CYS A 156 -6.94 6.45 -0.27
CA CYS A 156 -7.97 5.72 0.47
C CYS A 156 -9.35 5.76 -0.22
N GLN A 157 -10.07 4.65 -0.15
CA GLN A 157 -11.44 4.55 -0.67
C GLN A 157 -12.44 5.20 0.30
N CYS A 158 -12.27 4.92 1.59
CA CYS A 158 -13.14 5.42 2.64
C CYS A 158 -12.32 6.11 3.74
N VAL A 159 -12.89 7.18 4.27
CA VAL A 159 -12.36 7.89 5.42
C VAL A 159 -13.41 7.91 6.51
N ILE A 160 -13.05 7.42 7.69
CA ILE A 160 -13.90 7.36 8.86
C ILE A 160 -13.49 8.52 9.76
N SER A 161 -14.40 9.48 9.94
CA SER A 161 -14.22 10.59 10.89
C SER A 161 -15.45 10.73 11.78
N GLY A 162 -15.24 11.09 13.04
CA GLY A 162 -16.31 11.52 13.93
C GLY A 162 -16.90 12.88 13.55
N ASP A 163 -16.10 13.73 12.90
CA ASP A 163 -16.46 15.11 12.57
C ASP A 163 -16.83 15.27 11.09
N LYS A 164 -18.00 15.85 10.81
CA LYS A 164 -18.45 16.16 9.43
C LYS A 164 -17.67 17.32 8.76
N LYS A 165 -16.76 17.96 9.49
CA LYS A 165 -16.03 19.16 9.04
C LYS A 165 -15.05 18.89 7.90
N HIS A 166 -14.84 17.65 7.49
CA HIS A 166 -13.90 17.29 6.42
C HIS A 166 -14.52 17.32 5.01
N LEU A 167 -15.79 17.69 4.86
CA LEU A 167 -16.45 17.72 3.55
C LEU A 167 -15.86 18.78 2.59
N PHE A 168 -15.27 19.87 3.11
CA PHE A 168 -14.70 20.96 2.29
C PHE A 168 -13.57 20.50 1.35
N PHE A 169 -12.90 19.38 1.65
CA PHE A 169 -11.84 18.86 0.78
C PHE A 169 -12.33 18.58 -0.64
N GLN A 170 -13.56 18.09 -0.79
CA GLN A 170 -14.11 17.80 -2.11
C GLN A 170 -14.41 19.07 -2.91
N GLU A 171 -14.97 20.07 -2.24
CA GLU A 171 -15.54 21.26 -2.89
C GLU A 171 -14.48 22.33 -3.17
N GLU A 172 -13.55 22.56 -2.23
CA GLU A 172 -12.66 23.73 -2.27
C GLU A 172 -11.27 23.40 -2.81
N THR A 173 -10.69 22.29 -2.39
CA THR A 173 -9.25 22.05 -2.61
C THR A 173 -8.92 21.55 -4.00
N ARG A 174 -9.89 20.99 -4.72
CA ARG A 174 -9.71 20.36 -6.05
C ARG A 174 -8.63 19.27 -6.09
N ILE A 175 -8.20 18.77 -4.92
CA ILE A 175 -7.14 17.75 -4.82
C ILE A 175 -7.56 16.44 -5.49
N LEU A 176 -8.85 16.14 -5.50
CA LEU A 176 -9.41 14.94 -6.14
C LEU A 176 -9.35 14.96 -7.67
N LYS A 177 -8.93 16.06 -8.31
CA LYS A 177 -8.82 16.14 -9.78
C LYS A 177 -7.64 15.38 -10.34
N THR A 178 -6.59 15.16 -9.54
CA THR A 178 -5.35 14.51 -9.98
C THR A 178 -5.21 13.18 -9.27
N ILE A 179 -4.98 12.12 -10.05
CA ILE A 179 -4.70 10.79 -9.51
C ILE A 179 -3.24 10.77 -9.09
N ASP A 180 -2.99 10.38 -7.83
CA ASP A 180 -1.66 10.29 -7.20
C ASP A 180 -0.72 11.46 -7.55
N PRO A 181 -0.92 12.66 -6.95
CA PRO A 181 -0.12 13.84 -7.26
C PRO A 181 1.36 13.72 -6.85
N TRP A 182 1.70 12.72 -6.02
CA TRP A 182 3.06 12.50 -5.54
C TRP A 182 3.85 11.51 -6.39
N ALA A 183 3.21 10.93 -7.42
CA ALA A 183 3.87 10.02 -8.36
C ALA A 183 5.08 10.71 -9.01
N GLY A 184 6.25 10.06 -8.92
CA GLY A 184 7.52 10.57 -9.48
C GLY A 184 8.32 11.47 -8.53
N SER A 185 7.81 11.76 -7.33
CA SER A 185 8.61 12.40 -6.29
C SER A 185 9.70 11.44 -5.80
N THR A 186 10.96 11.77 -6.06
CA THR A 186 12.11 10.93 -5.67
C THR A 186 12.13 10.59 -4.18
N TYR A 187 11.67 11.52 -3.34
CA TYR A 187 11.55 11.32 -1.90
C TYR A 187 10.48 10.29 -1.54
N VAL A 188 9.26 10.43 -2.08
CA VAL A 188 8.14 9.55 -1.76
C VAL A 188 8.35 8.16 -2.35
N GLU A 189 8.82 8.06 -3.59
CA GLU A 189 9.12 6.77 -4.23
C GLU A 189 10.16 5.97 -3.43
N LYS A 190 11.26 6.61 -3.04
CA LYS A 190 12.31 5.96 -2.23
C LYS A 190 11.75 5.47 -0.89
N MET A 191 10.92 6.28 -0.24
CA MET A 191 10.35 5.90 1.05
C MET A 191 9.32 4.78 0.93
N THR A 192 8.50 4.78 -0.13
CA THR A 192 7.61 3.68 -0.47
C THR A 192 8.38 2.38 -0.67
N GLU A 193 9.49 2.42 -1.40
CA GLU A 193 10.36 1.27 -1.62
C GLU A 193 10.99 0.76 -0.31
N GLU A 194 11.51 1.66 0.53
CA GLU A 194 12.09 1.30 1.82
C GLU A 194 11.07 0.64 2.76
N ILE A 195 9.87 1.21 2.88
CA ILE A 195 8.77 0.66 3.69
C ILE A 195 8.34 -0.70 3.14
N ALA A 196 8.16 -0.82 1.82
CA ALA A 196 7.75 -2.07 1.18
C ALA A 196 8.78 -3.19 1.41
N THR A 197 10.07 -2.88 1.25
CA THR A 197 11.16 -3.85 1.41
C THR A 197 11.25 -4.33 2.86
N LYS A 198 11.23 -3.39 3.82
CA LYS A 198 11.26 -3.72 5.25
C LYS A 198 10.03 -4.53 5.68
N ALA A 199 8.84 -4.14 5.24
CA ALA A 199 7.60 -4.86 5.54
C ALA A 199 7.62 -6.28 4.99
N TRP A 200 8.11 -6.46 3.76
CA TRP A 200 8.25 -7.79 3.14
C TRP A 200 9.25 -8.68 3.91
N LEU A 201 10.39 -8.13 4.31
CA LEU A 201 11.36 -8.84 5.15
C LEU A 201 10.81 -9.21 6.52
N LEU A 202 9.90 -8.42 7.09
CA LEU A 202 9.23 -8.74 8.35
C LEU A 202 8.15 -9.80 8.16
N PHE A 203 7.47 -9.80 7.02
CA PHE A 203 6.45 -10.80 6.67
C PHE A 203 7.05 -12.18 6.39
N GLU A 204 8.26 -12.25 5.81
CA GLU A 204 8.95 -13.52 5.55
C GLU A 204 9.56 -14.17 6.80
N LYS A 205 9.66 -13.44 7.92
CA LYS A 205 10.21 -13.95 9.20
C LYS A 205 9.21 -14.80 9.95
#